data_AF-A0A0Q6NA62-F1
#
_entry.id   AF-A0A0Q6NA62-F1
#
_cell.length_a   1.000
_cell.length_b   1.000
_cell.length_c   1.000
_cell.angle_alpha   90.00
_cell.angle_beta   90.00
_cell.angle_gamma   90.00
#
_symmetry.space_group_name_H-M   'P 1'
#
loop_
_entity.id
_entity.type
_entity.pdbx_description
1 polymer ?
#
loop_
_entity_poly.entity_id
_entity_poly.type
_entity_poly.pdbx_seq_one_letter_code
_entity_poly.pdbx_strand_id
1 'polypeptide(L)' 'MWGALAAVIVAFINRRRGRKVIITTKDGMVVHAEGLSTKEIEKVIGEAKSLTAIESGKDVHESESEG' A
#
# COMPACT_ATOMS: atom_id res chain seq x y z
N MET A 1 -7.87 -2.91 16.42
CA MET A 1 -9.05 -2.48 15.63
C MET A 1 -8.61 -1.98 14.25
N TRP A 2 -7.72 -2.70 13.55
CA TRP A 2 -7.29 -2.32 12.19
C TRP A 2 -7.30 -3.50 11.21
N GLY A 3 -7.76 -4.67 11.63
CA GLY A 3 -7.72 -5.92 10.85
C GLY A 3 -8.33 -5.82 9.46
N ALA A 4 -9.45 -5.09 9.29
CA ALA A 4 -10.06 -4.89 7.98
C ALA A 4 -9.16 -4.09 7.03
N LEU A 5 -8.56 -2.99 7.50
CA LEU A 5 -7.64 -2.18 6.69
C LEU A 5 -6.35 -2.95 6.39
N ALA A 6 -5.83 -3.71 7.35
CA ALA A 6 -4.67 -4.57 7.15
C ALA A 6 -4.94 -5.63 6.07
N ALA A 7 -6.11 -6.25 6.07
CA ALA A 7 -6.50 -7.22 5.05
C ALA A 7 -6.58 -6.58 3.66
N VAL A 8 -7.11 -5.36 3.55
CA VAL A 8 -7.16 -4.60 2.29
C VAL A 8 -5.76 -4.29 1.77
N ILE A 9 -4.82 -3.89 2.64
CA ILE A 9 -3.44 -3.59 2.26
C ILE A 9 -2.73 -4.85 1.73
N VAL A 10 -2.86 -5.97 2.44
CA VAL A 10 -2.30 -7.25 1.99
C VAL A 10 -2.89 -7.65 0.63
N ALA A 11 -4.22 -7.55 0.48
CA ALA A 11 -4.89 -7.85 -0.77
C ALA A 11 -4.43 -6.92 -1.91
N PHE A 12 -4.23 -5.63 -1.64
CA PHE A 12 -3.75 -4.66 -2.62
C PHE A 12 -2.35 -5.00 -3.14
N ILE A 13 -1.40 -5.27 -2.23
CA ILE A 13 -0.02 -5.64 -2.55
C ILE A 13 0.01 -6.95 -3.36
N ASN A 14 -0.74 -7.96 -2.92
CA ASN A 14 -0.71 -9.28 -3.54
C ASN A 14 -1.45 -9.36 -4.89
N ARG A 15 -2.33 -8.39 -5.20
CA ARG A 15 -3.15 -8.44 -6.43
C ARG A 15 -2.34 -8.31 -7.72
N ARG A 16 -1.24 -7.54 -7.72
CA ARG A 16 -0.38 -7.35 -8.92
C ARG A 16 1.07 -7.13 -8.51
N ARG A 17 2.00 -7.69 -9.30
CA ARG A 17 3.43 -7.37 -9.18
C ARG A 17 3.64 -5.87 -9.42
N GLY A 18 4.45 -5.23 -8.59
CA GLY A 18 4.74 -3.79 -8.68
C GLY A 18 3.88 -2.89 -7.78
N ARG A 19 2.87 -3.44 -7.08
CA ARG A 19 2.13 -2.71 -6.05
C ARG A 19 2.86 -2.75 -4.71
N LYS A 20 2.93 -1.60 -4.04
CA LYS A 20 3.58 -1.44 -2.74
C LYS A 20 2.72 -0.54 -1.86
N VAL A 21 2.84 -0.72 -0.56
CA VAL A 21 2.30 0.22 0.43
C VAL A 21 3.43 0.60 1.37
N ILE A 22 3.59 1.90 1.55
CA ILE A 22 4.52 2.50 2.52
C ILE A 22 3.68 3.07 3.65
N ILE A 23 4.02 2.73 4.88
CA ILE A 23 3.39 3.23 6.09
C ILE A 23 4.38 4.16 6.78
N THR A 24 3.99 5.40 7.06
CA THR A 24 4.78 6.31 7.89
C THR A 24 4.13 6.40 9.25
N THR A 25 4.86 6.09 10.32
CA THR A 25 4.37 6.13 11.70
C THR A 25 4.48 7.53 12.30
N LYS A 26 3.81 7.74 13.43
CA LYS A 26 3.78 9.05 14.13
C LYS A 26 5.14 9.50 14.64
N ASP A 27 6.02 8.56 14.97
CA ASP A 27 7.42 8.80 15.36
C ASP A 27 8.36 9.02 14.15
N GLY A 28 7.83 8.94 12.92
CA GLY A 28 8.57 9.20 11.69
C GLY A 28 9.25 7.97 11.09
N MET A 29 9.03 6.76 11.62
CA MET A 29 9.53 5.55 10.96
C MET A 29 8.78 5.27 9.65
N VAL A 30 9.50 4.74 8.67
CA VAL A 30 8.96 4.35 7.37
C VAL A 30 9.01 2.83 7.26
N VAL A 31 7.85 2.22 7.09
CA VAL A 31 7.69 0.77 7.00
C VAL A 31 7.19 0.40 5.60
N HIS A 32 7.95 -0.44 4.90
CA HIS A 32 7.52 -1.03 3.64
C HIS A 32 6.68 -2.27 3.96
N ALA A 33 5.40 -2.26 3.60
CA ALA A 33 4.47 -3.32 3.98
C ALA A 33 4.61 -4.61 3.14
N GLU A 34 5.54 -4.65 2.19
CA GLU A 34 5.78 -5.79 1.32
C GLU A 34 6.30 -7.00 2.13
N GLY A 35 5.66 -8.15 1.96
CA GLY A 35 6.02 -9.39 2.68
C GLY A 35 5.53 -9.49 4.12
N LEU A 36 4.90 -8.45 4.68
CA LEU A 36 4.33 -8.48 6.02
C LEU A 36 2.99 -9.21 6.05
N SER A 37 2.75 -9.94 7.15
CA SER A 37 1.45 -10.55 7.43
C SER A 37 0.41 -9.50 7.83
N THR A 38 -0.87 -9.86 7.71
CA THR A 38 -1.99 -9.01 8.15
C THR A 38 -1.85 -8.58 9.61
N LYS A 39 -1.34 -9.45 10.50
CA LYS A 39 -1.16 -9.14 11.91
C LYS A 39 -0.04 -8.13 12.15
N GLU A 40 1.04 -8.21 11.38
CA GLU A 40 2.15 -7.24 11.46
C GLU A 40 1.70 -5.88 10.94
N ILE A 41 1.02 -5.86 9.80
CA ILE A 41 0.44 -4.64 9.24
C ILE A 41 -0.57 -4.03 10.21
N GLU A 42 -1.42 -4.83 10.88
CA GLU A 42 -2.37 -4.31 11.87
C GLU A 42 -1.69 -3.55 13.02
N LYS A 43 -0.55 -4.07 13.51
CA LYS A 43 0.23 -3.41 14.57
C LYS A 43 0.80 -2.07 14.08
N VAL A 44 1.41 -2.06 12.90
CA VAL A 44 2.05 -0.86 12.34
C VAL A 44 1.03 0.24 12.03
N ILE A 45 -0.16 -0.13 11.52
CA ILE A 45 -1.25 0.83 11.24
C ILE A 45 -1.73 1.52 12.51
N GLY A 46 -1.72 0.84 13.66
CA GLY A 46 -2.09 1.45 14.94
C GLY A 46 -1.27 2.69 15.29
N GLU A 47 -0.03 2.75 14.81
CA GLU A 47 0.89 3.86 15.02
C GLU A 47 1.10 4.72 13.76
N ALA A 48 0.36 4.44 12.69
CA ALA A 48 0.49 5.16 11.44
C ALA A 48 0.06 6.63 11.58
N LYS A 49 0.84 7.50 10.94
CA LYS A 49 0.49 8.89 10.62
C LYS A 49 -0.06 8.98 9.20
N SER A 50 0.51 8.23 8.26
CA SER A 50 0.06 8.20 6.86
C SER A 50 0.35 6.86 6.19
N LEU A 51 -0.37 6.62 5.10
CA LEU A 51 -0.28 5.44 4.23
C LEU A 51 -0.16 5.91 2.78
N THR A 52 0.78 5.36 2.04
CA THR A 52 0.98 5.65 0.61
C THR A 52 0.92 4.36 -0.18
N ALA A 53 -0.07 4.23 -1.05
CA ALA A 53 -0.18 3.14 -2.00
C ALA A 53 0.50 3.53 -3.31
N ILE A 54 1.32 2.63 -3.83
CA ILE A 54 2.09 2.80 -5.06
C ILE A 54 1.71 1.66 -5.99
N GLU A 55 1.35 1.96 -7.22
CA GLU A 55 1.19 0.98 -8.30
C GLU A 55 2.19 1.33 -9.40
N SER A 56 3.23 0.51 -9.55
CA SER A 56 4.17 0.65 -10.66
C SER A 56 3.70 -0.23 -11.81
N GLY A 57 3.05 0.41 -12.80
CA GLY A 57 2.70 -0.15 -14.09
C GLY A 57 2.96 0.89 -15.17
N LYS A 58 3.18 0.45 -16.42
CA LYS A 58 3.11 1.39 -17.54
C LYS A 58 1.68 1.90 -17.60
N ASP A 59 1.47 3.18 -17.30
CA ASP A 59 0.29 3.88 -17.76
C ASP A 59 0.35 3.85 -19.29
N VAL A 60 -0.39 2.93 -19.92
CA VAL A 60 -0.79 3.15 -21.30
C VAL A 60 -1.86 4.23 -21.22
N HIS A 61 -1.41 5.48 -21.17
CA HIS A 61 -2.27 6.60 -21.48
C HIS A 61 -2.44 6.56 -22.99
N GLU A 62 -3.44 5.80 -23.46
CA GLU A 62 -3.96 5.93 -24.81
C GLU A 62 -4.69 7.26 -24.83
N SER A 63 -3.94 8.34 -25.05
CA SER A 63 -4.49 9.63 -25.40
C SER A 63 -5.15 9.45 -26.76
N GLU A 64 -6.47 9.33 -26.76
CA GLU A 64 -7.31 9.46 -27.94
C GLU A 64 -6.87 10.73 -28.67
N SER A 65 -6.17 10.53 -29.78
CA SER A 65 -5.87 11.58 -30.74
C SER A 65 -7.10 11.64 -31.64
N GLU A 66 -8.04 12.52 -31.31
CA GLU A 66 -9.11 12.88 -32.24
C GLU A 66 -8.43 13.45 -33.50
N GLY A 67 -8.71 12.81 -34.64
CA GLY A 67 -8.24 13.21 -35.97
C GLY A 67 -9.21 14.14 -36.69
#